data_AF-A0A212IW72-F1
#
_entry.id   AF-A0A212IW72-F1
#
_cell.length_a   1.000
_cell.length_b   1.000
_cell.length_c   1.000
_cell.angle_alpha   90.00
_cell.angle_beta   90.00
_cell.angle_gamma   90.00
#
_symmetry.space_group_name_H-M   'P 1'
#
loop_
_entity.id
_entity.type
_entity.pdbx_description
1 polymer ?
#
loop_
_entity_poly.entity_id
_entity_poly.type
_entity_poly.pdbx_seq_one_letter_code
_entity_poly.pdbx_strand_id
1 'polypeptide(L)'
;MDAPKNFKTVSEVLAYIGENGRKVKKTKLYEDIRLARLPKQPDGTFSRRKVDRYMASLPTTGTSDAVATQAADRLRRREEADIRRAEAQAAKEEFNLHVKKGLFIPRDTVHAELAARALTLSASIKTAFEAHALDIIATAEGNPKKSLAFVARLEAVFDEAMSEYSREMEITVEVLPEAETDASGNEYDPQD
;
A
#
# COMPACT_ATOMS: atom_id res chain seq x y z
N MET A 1 -5.15 68.07 -11.43
CA MET A 1 -5.47 67.59 -10.08
C MET A 1 -6.95 67.24 -10.07
N ASP A 2 -7.29 65.96 -10.15
CA ASP A 2 -8.70 65.55 -10.22
C ASP A 2 -9.40 65.71 -8.88
N ALA A 3 -10.60 66.27 -8.91
CA ALA A 3 -11.42 66.59 -7.75
C ALA A 3 -11.69 65.36 -6.86
N PRO A 4 -11.79 65.51 -5.52
CA PRO A 4 -12.06 64.40 -4.62
C PRO A 4 -13.46 63.82 -4.89
N LYS A 5 -13.50 62.63 -5.49
CA LYS A 5 -14.74 61.88 -5.75
C LYS A 5 -15.33 61.41 -4.41
N ASN A 6 -16.30 62.18 -3.88
CA ASN A 6 -17.10 61.77 -2.73
C ASN A 6 -18.21 60.81 -3.20
N PHE A 7 -18.53 59.81 -2.37
CA PHE A 7 -19.56 58.82 -2.69
C PHE A 7 -20.91 59.32 -2.18
N LYS A 8 -21.92 59.35 -3.05
CA LYS A 8 -23.26 59.87 -2.73
C LYS A 8 -24.14 58.84 -2.06
N THR A 9 -23.93 57.56 -2.37
CA THR A 9 -24.77 56.47 -1.90
C THR A 9 -23.96 55.37 -1.21
N VAL A 10 -24.63 54.63 -0.31
CA VAL A 10 -24.04 53.43 0.33
C VAL A 10 -23.71 52.37 -0.71
N SER A 11 -24.46 52.30 -1.82
CA SER A 11 -24.19 51.40 -2.94
C SER A 11 -22.87 51.73 -3.64
N GLU A 12 -22.56 53.00 -3.85
CA GLU A 12 -21.27 53.44 -4.42
C GLU A 12 -20.10 53.08 -3.51
N VAL A 13 -20.28 53.21 -2.18
CA VAL A 13 -19.28 52.78 -1.20
C VAL A 13 -19.06 51.26 -1.27
N LEU A 14 -20.12 50.46 -1.36
CA LEU A 14 -20.01 49.00 -1.51
C LEU A 14 -19.28 48.59 -2.79
N ALA A 15 -19.58 49.25 -3.91
CA ALA A 15 -18.91 49.00 -5.18
C ALA A 15 -17.40 49.28 -5.08
N TYR A 16 -17.03 50.44 -4.54
CA TYR A 16 -15.63 50.81 -4.34
C TYR A 16 -14.88 49.88 -3.38
N ILE A 17 -15.52 49.42 -2.30
CA ILE A 17 -14.94 48.43 -1.38
C ILE A 17 -14.66 47.10 -2.11
N GLY A 18 -15.59 46.65 -2.95
CA GLY A 18 -15.44 45.43 -3.75
C GLY A 18 -14.33 45.52 -4.80
N GLU A 19 -14.25 46.64 -5.52
CA GLU A 19 -13.18 46.95 -6.50
C GLU A 19 -11.79 46.93 -5.87
N ASN A 20 -11.67 47.29 -4.58
CA ASN A 20 -10.42 47.28 -3.82
C ASN A 20 -10.16 45.94 -3.09
N GLY A 21 -10.86 44.86 -3.45
CA GLY A 21 -10.61 43.52 -2.94
C GLY A 21 -10.90 43.37 -1.44
N ARG A 22 -11.88 44.11 -0.91
CA ARG A 22 -12.34 44.01 0.49
C ARG A 22 -13.79 43.52 0.51
N LYS A 23 -14.18 42.79 1.55
CA LYS A 23 -15.53 42.22 1.68
C LYS A 23 -16.27 42.80 2.89
N VAL A 24 -17.44 43.38 2.65
CA VAL A 24 -18.39 43.79 3.68
C VAL A 24 -19.82 43.47 3.24
N LYS A 25 -20.65 42.93 4.14
CA LYS A 25 -22.07 42.73 3.87
C LYS A 25 -22.80 44.07 3.90
N LYS A 26 -23.75 44.30 2.98
CA LYS A 26 -24.58 45.52 2.93
C LYS A 26 -25.17 45.87 4.31
N THR A 27 -25.76 44.90 5.01
CA THR A 27 -26.33 45.09 6.36
C THR A 27 -25.29 45.58 7.38
N LYS A 28 -24.10 44.99 7.38
CA LYS A 28 -22.98 45.39 8.26
C LYS A 28 -22.49 46.80 7.96
N LEU A 29 -22.44 47.18 6.68
CA LEU A 29 -22.05 48.55 6.31
C LEU A 29 -23.07 49.57 6.85
N TYR A 30 -24.37 49.29 6.78
CA TYR A 30 -25.39 50.15 7.38
C TYR A 30 -25.26 50.24 8.91
N GLU A 31 -24.97 49.13 9.59
CA GLU A 31 -24.70 49.12 11.02
C GLU A 31 -23.46 49.93 11.38
N ASP A 32 -22.36 49.78 10.64
CA ASP A 32 -21.11 50.53 10.84
C ASP A 32 -21.30 52.03 10.58
N ILE A 33 -22.16 52.42 9.63
CA ILE A 33 -22.56 53.82 9.41
C ILE A 33 -23.38 54.32 10.61
N ARG A 34 -24.33 53.53 11.12
CA ARG A 34 -25.14 53.87 12.31
C ARG A 34 -24.28 54.05 13.57
N LEU A 35 -23.24 53.22 13.71
CA LEU A 35 -22.25 53.27 14.79
C LEU A 35 -21.16 54.33 14.56
N ALA A 36 -21.33 55.22 13.57
CA ALA A 36 -20.40 56.29 13.21
C ALA A 36 -18.96 55.84 12.88
N ARG A 37 -18.75 54.56 12.53
CA ARG A 37 -17.45 54.03 12.08
C ARG A 37 -17.09 54.50 10.67
N LEU A 38 -18.11 54.77 9.85
CA LEU A 38 -18.01 55.50 8.60
C LEU A 38 -18.98 56.70 8.63
N PRO A 39 -18.55 57.86 9.16
CA PRO A 39 -19.44 59.01 9.33
C PRO A 39 -19.78 59.64 7.97
N LYS A 40 -21.06 60.03 7.83
CA LYS A 40 -21.54 60.85 6.70
C LYS A 40 -21.14 62.30 6.88
N GLN A 41 -20.87 62.97 5.77
CA GLN A 41 -20.70 64.42 5.72
C GLN A 41 -22.05 65.14 5.92
N PRO A 42 -22.04 66.45 6.26
CA PRO A 42 -23.27 67.24 6.41
C PRO A 42 -24.15 67.27 5.16
N ASP A 43 -23.54 67.11 3.98
CA ASP A 43 -24.22 67.03 2.67
C ASP A 43 -24.80 65.63 2.36
N GLY A 44 -24.67 64.68 3.29
CA GLY A 44 -25.13 63.29 3.15
C GLY A 44 -24.17 62.37 2.40
N THR A 45 -23.03 62.86 1.91
CA THR A 45 -22.03 62.07 1.15
C THR A 45 -20.97 61.42 2.05
N PHE A 46 -20.17 60.52 1.48
CA PHE A 46 -19.02 59.89 2.14
C PHE A 46 -17.72 60.39 1.52
N SER A 47 -16.83 60.92 2.36
CA SER A 47 -15.50 61.33 1.93
C SER A 47 -14.65 60.11 1.59
N ARG A 48 -13.97 60.14 0.43
CA ARG A 48 -13.07 59.07 0.00
C ARG A 48 -12.03 58.70 1.06
N ARG A 49 -11.43 59.71 1.71
CA ARG A 49 -10.43 59.51 2.78
C ARG A 49 -10.98 58.70 3.97
N LYS A 50 -12.27 58.90 4.31
CA LYS A 50 -12.93 58.15 5.40
C LYS A 50 -13.29 56.74 4.95
N VAL A 51 -13.70 56.55 3.70
CA VAL A 51 -13.95 55.24 3.10
C VAL A 51 -12.65 54.43 3.01
N ASP A 52 -11.54 55.03 2.58
CA ASP A 52 -10.22 54.38 2.53
C ASP A 52 -9.76 53.93 3.92
N ARG A 53 -9.97 54.77 4.94
CA ARG A 53 -9.68 54.40 6.34
C ARG A 53 -10.55 53.24 6.83
N TYR A 54 -11.84 53.25 6.47
CA TYR A 54 -12.76 52.16 6.81
C TYR A 54 -12.35 50.85 6.09
N MET A 55 -11.97 50.92 4.81
CA MET A 55 -11.50 49.77 4.03
C MET A 55 -10.23 49.13 4.62
N ALA A 56 -9.32 49.93 5.17
CA ALA A 56 -8.14 49.42 5.86
C ALA A 56 -8.49 48.57 7.09
N SER A 57 -9.68 48.76 7.68
CA SER A 57 -10.17 47.95 8.80
C SER A 57 -10.95 46.69 8.38
N LEU A 58 -11.21 46.51 7.08
CA LEU A 58 -11.95 45.36 6.56
C LEU A 58 -11.00 44.19 6.23
N PRO A 59 -11.47 42.93 6.38
CA PRO A 59 -10.72 41.77 5.94
C PRO A 59 -10.38 41.86 4.45
N THR A 60 -9.10 41.60 4.12
CA THR A 60 -8.62 41.38 2.76
C THR A 60 -9.34 40.17 2.18
N THR A 61 -9.75 40.24 0.92
CA THR A 61 -10.39 39.12 0.23
C THR A 61 -9.30 38.14 -0.20
N GLY A 62 -8.72 37.43 0.78
CA GLY A 62 -7.92 36.24 0.52
C GLY A 62 -8.82 35.12 0.03
N THR A 63 -8.26 34.25 -0.82
CA THR A 63 -8.87 33.06 -1.43
C THR A 63 -9.94 32.44 -0.54
N SER A 64 -11.18 32.29 -1.04
CA SER A 64 -12.32 31.82 -0.25
C SER A 64 -11.99 30.53 0.51
N ASP A 65 -12.40 30.43 1.78
CA ASP A 65 -12.16 29.25 2.64
C ASP A 65 -12.49 27.91 1.97
N ALA A 66 -13.49 27.87 1.07
CA ALA A 66 -13.88 26.69 0.30
C ALA A 66 -12.79 26.19 -0.68
N VAL A 67 -12.01 27.09 -1.26
CA VAL A 67 -10.92 26.75 -2.20
C VAL A 67 -9.67 26.32 -1.42
N ALA A 68 -9.42 26.92 -0.25
CA ALA A 68 -8.35 26.50 0.64
C ALA A 68 -8.59 25.10 1.22
N THR A 69 -9.83 24.81 1.66
CA THR A 69 -10.23 23.46 2.12
C THR A 69 -10.14 22.42 1.00
N GLN A 70 -10.61 22.72 -0.22
CA GLN A 70 -10.44 21.80 -1.35
C GLN A 70 -8.97 21.55 -1.74
N ALA A 71 -8.11 22.56 -1.63
CA ALA A 71 -6.68 22.40 -1.88
C ALA A 71 -6.02 21.51 -0.82
N ALA A 72 -6.36 21.71 0.46
CA ALA A 72 -5.90 20.87 1.56
C ALA A 72 -6.37 19.41 1.42
N ASP A 73 -7.64 19.19 1.03
CA ASP A 73 -8.18 17.85 0.80
C ASP A 73 -7.47 17.13 -0.35
N ARG A 74 -7.14 17.85 -1.43
CA ARG A 74 -6.37 17.28 -2.54
C ARG A 74 -4.96 16.92 -2.13
N LEU A 75 -4.32 17.74 -1.30
CA LEU A 75 -2.99 17.45 -0.78
C LEU A 75 -3.00 16.21 0.12
N ARG A 76 -3.95 16.14 1.06
CA ARG A 76 -4.12 15.00 1.97
C ARG A 76 -4.33 13.68 1.22
N ARG A 77 -5.16 13.69 0.17
CA ARG A 77 -5.38 12.49 -0.67
C ARG A 77 -4.14 12.08 -1.44
N ARG A 78 -3.30 13.03 -1.87
CA ARG A 78 -2.02 12.72 -2.54
C ARG A 78 -1.05 12.11 -1.56
N GLU A 79 -0.88 12.72 -0.39
CA GLU A 79 -0.03 12.21 0.69
C GLU A 79 -0.45 10.79 1.11
N GLU A 80 -1.74 10.55 1.31
CA GLU A 80 -2.26 9.19 1.62
C GLU A 80 -1.95 8.19 0.50
N ALA A 81 -2.07 8.58 -0.76
CA ALA A 81 -1.76 7.70 -1.89
C ALA A 81 -0.25 7.41 -1.99
N ASP A 82 0.58 8.41 -1.71
CA ASP A 82 2.04 8.26 -1.73
C ASP A 82 2.53 7.41 -0.55
N ILE A 83 1.92 7.56 0.64
CA ILE A 83 2.16 6.67 1.79
C ILE A 83 1.82 5.23 1.42
N ARG A 84 0.63 4.97 0.85
CA ARG A 84 0.24 3.60 0.44
C ARG A 84 1.19 2.99 -0.58
N ARG A 85 1.69 3.80 -1.54
CA ARG A 85 2.69 3.33 -2.51
C ARG A 85 4.01 3.01 -1.83
N ALA A 86 4.47 3.85 -0.91
CA ALA A 86 5.70 3.64 -0.16
C ALA A 86 5.63 2.37 0.70
N GLU A 87 4.50 2.15 1.39
CA GLU A 87 4.25 0.93 2.18
C GLU A 87 4.26 -0.33 1.31
N ALA A 88 3.57 -0.31 0.17
CA ALA A 88 3.55 -1.44 -0.76
C ALA A 88 4.94 -1.75 -1.35
N GLN A 89 5.72 -0.71 -1.65
CA GLN A 89 7.08 -0.85 -2.12
C GLN A 89 8.00 -1.43 -1.03
N ALA A 90 7.90 -0.92 0.21
CA ALA A 90 8.65 -1.44 1.34
C ALA A 90 8.34 -2.92 1.60
N ALA A 91 7.07 -3.32 1.56
CA ALA A 91 6.66 -4.71 1.72
C ALA A 91 7.23 -5.62 0.61
N LYS A 92 7.26 -5.14 -0.64
CA LYS A 92 7.88 -5.87 -1.75
C LYS A 92 9.39 -6.04 -1.55
N GLU A 93 10.08 -4.98 -1.12
CA GLU A 93 11.52 -5.02 -0.86
C GLU A 93 11.87 -5.95 0.30
N GLU A 94 11.07 -5.93 1.38
CA GLU A 94 11.20 -6.84 2.51
C GLU A 94 11.00 -8.31 2.08
N PHE A 95 9.96 -8.59 1.29
CA PHE A 95 9.74 -9.93 0.73
C PHE A 95 10.94 -10.39 -0.11
N ASN A 96 11.41 -9.55 -1.02
CA ASN A 96 12.58 -9.86 -1.85
C ASN A 96 13.85 -10.07 -1.01
N LEU A 97 14.03 -9.31 0.07
CA LEU A 97 15.13 -9.50 0.99
C LEU A 97 15.04 -10.87 1.69
N HIS A 98 13.86 -11.27 2.13
CA HIS A 98 13.64 -12.59 2.72
C HIS A 98 13.89 -13.74 1.71
N VAL A 99 13.48 -13.58 0.46
CA VAL A 99 13.80 -14.52 -0.62
C VAL A 99 15.32 -14.63 -0.80
N LYS A 100 16.04 -13.50 -0.89
CA LYS A 100 17.51 -13.47 -1.00
C LYS A 100 18.24 -14.03 0.22
N LYS A 101 17.64 -13.92 1.41
CA LYS A 101 18.13 -14.54 2.65
C LYS A 101 17.86 -16.05 2.71
N GLY A 102 17.22 -16.64 1.71
CA GLY A 102 16.92 -18.07 1.64
C GLY A 102 15.77 -18.51 2.58
N LEU A 103 14.93 -17.58 3.03
CA LEU A 103 13.78 -17.91 3.90
C LEU A 103 12.58 -18.47 3.12
N PHE A 104 12.64 -18.43 1.79
CA PHE A 104 11.58 -18.92 0.90
C PHE A 104 12.16 -19.85 -0.15
N ILE A 105 11.41 -20.89 -0.50
CA ILE A 105 11.74 -21.86 -1.55
C ILE A 105 10.56 -21.88 -2.54
N PRO A 106 10.81 -21.95 -3.86
CA PRO A 106 9.74 -22.10 -4.85
C PRO A 106 8.89 -23.34 -4.60
N ARG A 107 7.58 -23.24 -4.83
CA ARG A 107 6.65 -24.36 -4.59
C ARG A 107 7.01 -25.59 -5.43
N ASP A 108 7.37 -25.39 -6.69
CA ASP A 108 7.72 -26.49 -7.60
C ASP A 108 8.97 -27.23 -7.12
N THR A 109 9.96 -26.50 -6.58
CA THR A 109 11.14 -27.09 -5.94
C THR A 109 10.73 -27.94 -4.73
N VAL A 110 9.84 -27.43 -3.86
CA VAL A 110 9.33 -28.21 -2.72
C VAL A 110 8.62 -29.49 -3.19
N HIS A 111 7.80 -29.40 -4.23
CA HIS A 111 7.11 -30.57 -4.78
C HIS A 111 8.08 -31.60 -5.38
N ALA A 112 9.10 -31.14 -6.12
CA ALA A 112 10.12 -32.00 -6.69
C ALA A 112 10.94 -32.71 -5.60
N GLU A 113 11.34 -31.98 -4.55
CA GLU A 113 12.05 -32.53 -3.40
C GLU A 113 11.22 -33.60 -2.67
N LEU A 114 9.94 -33.31 -2.39
CA LEU A 114 9.03 -34.27 -1.77
C LEU A 114 8.83 -35.52 -2.64
N ALA A 115 8.74 -35.37 -3.96
CA ALA A 115 8.60 -36.48 -4.88
C ALA A 115 9.87 -37.35 -4.94
N ALA A 116 11.05 -36.73 -5.02
CA ALA A 116 12.34 -37.42 -4.99
C ALA A 116 12.49 -38.22 -3.68
N ARG A 117 12.07 -37.65 -2.55
CA ARG A 117 12.08 -38.33 -1.25
C ARG A 117 11.12 -39.51 -1.18
N ALA A 118 9.90 -39.35 -1.69
CA ALA A 118 8.95 -40.45 -1.75
C ALA A 118 9.51 -41.62 -2.59
N LEU A 119 10.23 -41.32 -3.67
CA LEU A 119 10.90 -42.32 -4.49
C LEU A 119 12.03 -43.02 -3.70
N THR A 120 12.91 -42.25 -3.06
CA THR A 120 14.01 -42.80 -2.23
C THR A 120 13.46 -43.66 -1.09
N LEU A 121 12.41 -43.20 -0.41
CA LEU A 121 11.73 -43.95 0.66
C LEU A 121 11.12 -45.26 0.13
N SER A 122 10.46 -45.22 -1.02
CA SER A 122 9.91 -46.44 -1.63
C SER A 122 11.01 -47.44 -1.98
N ALA A 123 12.14 -46.95 -2.49
CA ALA A 123 13.30 -47.79 -2.81
C ALA A 123 13.96 -48.37 -1.56
N SER A 124 14.12 -47.58 -0.49
CA SER A 124 14.73 -48.04 0.76
C SER A 124 13.89 -49.11 1.45
N ILE A 125 12.56 -48.94 1.50
CA ILE A 125 11.64 -49.94 2.07
C ILE A 125 11.70 -51.26 1.28
N LYS A 126 11.70 -51.20 -0.06
CA LYS A 126 11.82 -52.40 -0.90
C LYS A 126 13.14 -53.12 -0.64
N THR A 127 14.23 -52.37 -0.59
CA THR A 127 15.57 -52.90 -0.30
C THR A 127 15.63 -53.55 1.09
N ALA A 128 15.02 -52.93 2.10
CA ALA A 128 14.95 -53.49 3.45
C ALA A 128 14.18 -54.82 3.46
N PHE A 129 13.04 -54.90 2.77
CA PHE A 129 12.31 -56.17 2.67
C PHE A 129 13.11 -57.26 1.95
N GLU A 130 13.82 -56.91 0.88
CA GLU A 130 14.69 -57.86 0.17
C GLU A 130 15.83 -58.36 1.06
N ALA A 131 16.47 -57.45 1.82
CA ALA A 131 17.55 -57.78 2.76
C ALA A 131 17.08 -58.71 3.89
N HIS A 132 15.86 -58.52 4.39
CA HIS A 132 15.29 -59.32 5.48
C HIS A 132 14.40 -60.47 5.02
N ALA A 133 14.31 -60.74 3.71
CA ALA A 133 13.36 -61.72 3.15
C ALA A 133 13.50 -63.12 3.78
N LEU A 134 14.74 -63.60 3.96
CA LEU A 134 15.00 -64.92 4.55
C LEU A 134 14.60 -64.99 6.03
N ASP A 135 14.87 -63.94 6.81
CA ASP A 135 14.49 -63.85 8.22
C ASP A 135 12.98 -63.81 8.40
N ILE A 136 12.29 -63.06 7.52
CA ILE A 136 10.84 -62.93 7.52
C ILE A 136 10.19 -64.30 7.21
N ILE A 137 10.71 -65.01 6.20
CA ILE A 137 10.25 -66.37 5.85
C ILE A 137 10.51 -67.34 7.02
N ALA A 138 11.69 -67.29 7.63
CA ALA A 138 12.06 -68.11 8.77
C ALA A 138 11.18 -67.83 10.00
N THR A 139 10.67 -66.61 10.17
CA THR A 139 9.76 -66.27 11.27
C THR A 139 8.39 -66.94 11.11
N ALA A 140 7.88 -67.02 9.88
CA ALA A 140 6.59 -67.63 9.61
C ALA A 140 6.65 -69.17 9.55
N GLU A 141 7.73 -69.74 9.01
CA GLU A 141 7.86 -71.20 8.71
C GLU A 141 6.65 -71.79 7.96
N GLY A 142 5.88 -70.96 7.24
CA GLY A 142 4.61 -71.37 6.63
C GLY A 142 3.50 -71.73 7.64
N ASN A 143 3.66 -71.41 8.92
CA ASN A 143 2.71 -71.74 9.99
C ASN A 143 1.76 -70.56 10.30
N PRO A 144 0.45 -70.69 10.03
CA PRO A 144 -0.51 -69.62 10.30
C PRO A 144 -0.59 -69.20 11.77
N LYS A 145 -0.22 -70.07 12.72
CA LYS A 145 -0.22 -69.75 14.16
C LYS A 145 0.88 -68.75 14.54
N LYS A 146 1.87 -68.54 13.67
CA LYS A 146 2.97 -67.57 13.86
C LYS A 146 2.67 -66.21 13.23
N SER A 147 1.44 -65.94 12.79
CA SER A 147 1.04 -64.68 12.15
C SER A 147 1.40 -63.44 12.98
N LEU A 148 1.22 -63.48 14.31
CA LEU A 148 1.60 -62.38 15.19
C LEU A 148 3.11 -62.11 15.18
N ALA A 149 3.94 -63.15 15.22
CA ALA A 149 5.39 -63.02 15.17
C ALA A 149 5.87 -62.52 13.80
N PHE A 150 5.21 -62.97 12.72
CA PHE A 150 5.47 -62.50 11.37
C PHE A 150 5.17 -61.00 11.21
N VAL A 151 4.00 -60.55 11.67
CA VAL A 151 3.62 -59.12 11.62
C VAL A 151 4.60 -58.28 12.44
N ALA A 152 4.92 -58.71 13.66
CA ALA A 152 5.88 -58.00 14.51
C ALA A 152 7.27 -57.87 13.85
N ARG A 153 7.73 -58.89 13.11
CA ARG A 153 9.01 -58.82 12.38
C ARG A 153 8.93 -57.85 11.20
N LEU A 154 7.82 -57.81 10.46
CA LEU A 154 7.62 -56.86 9.36
C LEU A 154 7.57 -55.41 9.87
N GLU A 155 6.86 -55.16 10.96
CA GLU A 155 6.78 -53.84 11.60
C GLU A 155 8.17 -53.38 12.03
N ALA A 156 8.98 -54.25 12.65
CA ALA A 156 10.35 -53.92 13.03
C ALA A 156 11.24 -53.52 11.84
N VAL A 157 11.16 -54.24 10.71
CA VAL A 157 11.90 -53.91 9.48
C VAL A 157 11.43 -52.57 8.90
N PHE A 158 10.12 -52.32 8.94
CA PHE A 158 9.54 -51.06 8.49
C PHE A 158 9.99 -49.88 9.36
N ASP A 159 9.94 -50.02 10.68
CA ASP A 159 10.35 -48.99 11.64
C ASP A 159 11.84 -48.65 11.51
N GLU A 160 12.69 -49.64 11.26
CA GLU A 160 14.11 -49.45 10.99
C GLU A 160 14.33 -48.62 9.71
N ALA A 161 13.63 -48.97 8.62
CA ALA A 161 13.69 -48.21 7.37
C ALA A 161 13.15 -46.77 7.51
N MET A 162 12.08 -46.57 8.30
CA MET A 162 11.50 -45.25 8.58
C MET A 162 12.35 -44.38 9.50
N SER A 163 13.12 -45.00 10.40
CA SER A 163 14.04 -44.28 11.29
C SER A 163 15.15 -43.59 10.51
N GLU A 164 15.63 -44.22 9.42
CA GLU A 164 16.62 -43.62 8.54
C GLU A 164 16.04 -42.43 7.75
N TYR A 165 14.79 -42.52 7.28
CA TYR A 165 14.08 -41.42 6.65
C TYR A 165 13.86 -40.21 7.58
N SER A 166 13.79 -40.44 8.90
CA SER A 166 13.48 -39.43 9.91
C SER A 166 14.68 -38.58 10.35
N ARG A 167 15.88 -38.82 9.80
CA ARG A 167 17.08 -38.05 10.14
C ARG A 167 17.01 -36.60 9.63
N GLU A 168 17.76 -35.71 10.31
CA GLU A 168 17.88 -34.31 9.93
C GLU A 168 18.35 -34.13 8.48
N MET A 169 17.93 -33.02 7.91
CA MET A 169 17.74 -32.86 6.48
C MET A 169 18.40 -31.58 6.02
N GLU A 170 19.35 -31.70 5.10
CA GLU A 170 19.88 -30.56 4.36
C GLU A 170 19.03 -30.38 3.09
N ILE A 171 18.34 -29.24 2.97
CA ILE A 171 17.74 -28.83 1.70
C ILE A 171 18.75 -27.94 0.99
N THR A 172 19.39 -28.46 -0.05
CA THR A 172 20.27 -27.67 -0.90
C THR A 172 19.43 -27.05 -2.01
N VAL A 173 19.27 -25.73 -1.99
CA VAL A 173 18.57 -25.01 -3.08
C VAL A 173 19.61 -24.61 -4.12
N GLU A 174 19.65 -25.32 -5.25
CA GLU A 174 20.39 -24.87 -6.43
C GLU A 174 19.56 -23.80 -7.15
N VAL A 175 19.91 -22.53 -6.95
CA VAL A 175 19.31 -21.42 -7.70
C VAL A 175 19.93 -21.42 -9.10
N LEU A 176 19.22 -22.01 -10.07
CA LEU A 176 19.56 -21.86 -11.48
C LEU A 176 19.36 -20.38 -11.88
N PRO A 177 20.35 -19.74 -12.53
CA PRO A 177 20.20 -18.35 -12.95
C PRO A 177 19.01 -18.23 -13.92
N GLU A 178 18.13 -17.27 -13.65
CA GLU A 178 17.02 -16.93 -14.55
C GLU A 178 17.60 -16.57 -15.92
N ALA A 179 17.14 -17.28 -16.96
CA ALA A 179 17.43 -16.88 -18.33
C ALA A 179 16.85 -15.47 -18.54
N GLU A 180 17.72 -14.52 -18.88
CA GLU A 180 17.33 -13.17 -19.26
C GLU A 180 16.27 -13.28 -20.35
N THR A 181 15.02 -12.98 -20.00
CA THR A 181 13.95 -12.88 -20.98
C THR A 181 14.14 -11.54 -21.66
N ASP A 182 14.78 -11.59 -22.83
CA ASP A 182 14.98 -10.44 -23.71
C ASP A 182 13.66 -9.69 -23.88
N ALA A 183 13.61 -8.49 -23.31
CA ALA A 183 12.58 -7.49 -23.56
C ALA A 183 12.75 -6.98 -25.00
N SER A 184 12.31 -7.77 -25.98
CA SER A 184 12.04 -7.25 -27.31
C SER A 184 10.74 -6.45 -27.26
N GLY A 185 10.92 -5.13 -27.06
CA GLY A 185 9.88 -4.15 -27.30
C GLY A 185 9.40 -4.29 -28.74
N ASN A 186 8.20 -4.83 -28.91
CA ASN A 186 7.54 -4.90 -30.20
C ASN A 186 7.04 -3.48 -30.52
N GLU A 187 7.90 -2.70 -31.17
CA GLU A 187 7.54 -1.43 -31.79
C GLU A 187 6.64 -1.75 -33.00
N TYR A 188 5.34 -1.56 -32.82
CA TYR A 188 4.36 -1.67 -33.89
C TYR A 188 4.49 -0.44 -34.80
N ASP A 189 5.14 -0.61 -35.95
CA ASP A 189 5.19 0.36 -37.04
C ASP A 189 4.02 0.12 -38.02
N PRO A 190 3.10 1.08 -38.25
CA PRO A 190 1.97 0.88 -39.14
C PRO A 190 2.08 1.72 -40.42
N GLN A 191 2.84 1.29 -41.44
CA GLN A 191 2.74 1.71 -42.87
C GLN A 191 3.40 0.58 -43.73
N ASP A 192 2.90 0.06 -44.86
CA ASP A 192 1.94 0.48 -45.89
C ASP A 192 1.13 -0.73 -46.43
#